data_AF-A0A7K3IZY7-F1
#
_entry.id   AF-A0A7K3IZY7-F1
#
_cell.length_a   1.000
_cell.length_b   1.000
_cell.length_c   1.000
_cell.angle_alpha   90.00
_cell.angle_beta   90.00
_cell.angle_gamma   90.00
#
_symmetry.space_group_name_H-M   'P 1'
#
loop_
_entity.id
_entity.type
_entity.pdbx_description
1 polymer ?
#
loop_
_entity_poly.entity_id
_entity_poly.type
_entity_poly.pdbx_seq_one_letter_code
_entity_poly.pdbx_strand_id
1 'polypeptide(L)'
;LYHISIPNKTAYPYWKNYVGCKDIAYLNYFVLPLKAGNVIGKWRFLNVLSYSFFKMLAFIGPYVYRGSHYKEKEIALKRNTAYFSERFGSEYKIRINPDQSGFVYLNYNENGVRTTYLIDCFPLNKRNISRALRQIIIESGKQTDVIMFVGKIDACPLYFIKVPKSREPRLQPFIGYCLNDEYKDRFFDIKNWEVSLANFDNR
;
A
#
# COMPACT_ATOMS: atom_id res chain seq x y z
N LEU A 1 -5.20 20.85 -16.76
CA LEU A 1 -4.22 19.76 -16.75
C LEU A 1 -3.74 19.54 -15.32
N TYR A 2 -3.65 18.29 -14.87
CA TYR A 2 -3.05 17.93 -13.59
C TYR A 2 -2.04 16.80 -13.79
N HIS A 3 -1.04 16.73 -12.92
CA HIS A 3 0.00 15.70 -12.95
C HIS A 3 0.35 15.32 -11.52
N ILE A 4 0.64 14.04 -11.28
CA ILE A 4 1.12 13.52 -9.99
C ILE A 4 2.40 12.72 -10.18
N SER A 5 3.25 12.70 -9.16
CA SER A 5 4.48 11.92 -9.17
C SER A 5 4.89 11.50 -7.77
N ILE A 6 5.66 10.43 -7.70
CA ILE A 6 6.47 10.07 -6.52
C ILE A 6 7.91 9.99 -6.97
N PRO A 7 8.64 11.11 -7.00
CA PRO A 7 10.03 11.09 -7.43
C PRO A 7 10.91 10.42 -6.38
N ASN A 8 11.98 9.78 -6.85
CA ASN A 8 13.08 9.38 -5.99
C ASN A 8 13.84 10.62 -5.49
N LYS A 9 14.75 10.42 -4.53
CA LYS A 9 15.54 11.51 -3.91
C LYS A 9 16.30 12.36 -4.93
N THR A 10 16.78 11.75 -6.01
CA THR A 10 17.55 12.43 -7.06
C THR A 10 16.65 13.28 -7.97
N ALA A 11 15.47 12.77 -8.32
CA ALA A 11 14.53 13.47 -9.19
C ALA A 11 13.71 14.54 -8.45
N TYR A 12 13.54 14.42 -7.13
CA TYR A 12 12.69 15.32 -6.35
C TYR A 12 13.04 16.82 -6.51
N PRO A 13 14.33 17.25 -6.42
CA PRO A 13 14.69 18.65 -6.64
C PRO A 13 14.32 19.15 -8.05
N TYR A 14 14.44 18.28 -9.07
CA TYR A 14 14.07 18.63 -10.43
C TYR A 14 12.56 18.94 -10.54
N TRP A 15 11.73 18.02 -10.05
CA TRP A 15 10.28 18.20 -10.04
C TRP A 15 9.83 19.43 -9.24
N LYS A 16 10.52 19.70 -8.12
CA LYS A 16 10.19 20.82 -7.25
C LYS A 16 10.57 22.17 -7.85
N ASN A 17 11.79 22.28 -8.37
CA ASN A 17 12.37 23.57 -8.75
C ASN A 17 12.13 23.94 -10.22
N TYR A 18 12.10 22.96 -11.13
CA TYR A 18 11.97 23.22 -12.56
C TYR A 18 10.56 22.97 -13.08
N VAL A 19 9.91 21.88 -12.65
CA VAL A 19 8.53 21.58 -13.07
C VAL A 19 7.49 22.36 -12.25
N GLY A 20 7.86 22.82 -11.05
CA GLY A 20 6.97 23.59 -10.18
C GLY A 20 5.93 22.74 -9.45
N CYS A 21 6.19 21.43 -9.27
CA CYS A 21 5.29 20.57 -8.50
C CYS A 21 5.28 20.96 -7.01
N LYS A 22 4.09 20.93 -6.40
CA LYS A 22 3.91 21.15 -4.96
C LYS A 22 3.81 19.81 -4.23
N ASP A 23 4.19 19.81 -2.95
CA ASP A 23 4.03 18.64 -2.10
C ASP A 23 2.56 18.49 -1.72
N ILE A 24 2.04 17.28 -1.88
CA ILE A 24 0.70 16.91 -1.42
C ILE A 24 0.84 16.22 -0.05
N ALA A 25 1.72 15.21 0.04
CA ALA A 25 2.01 14.50 1.29
C ALA A 25 3.30 13.69 1.20
N TYR A 26 3.67 13.07 2.33
CA TYR A 26 4.61 11.95 2.34
C TYR A 26 3.84 10.66 2.61
N LEU A 27 3.96 9.69 1.71
CA LEU A 27 3.31 8.39 1.88
C LEU A 27 3.98 7.61 3.01
N ASN A 28 3.23 6.67 3.58
CA ASN A 28 3.71 5.87 4.70
C ASN A 28 3.87 4.41 4.28
N TYR A 29 4.81 3.74 4.92
CA TYR A 29 4.97 2.31 4.84
C TYR A 29 4.14 1.63 5.93
N PHE A 30 3.45 0.57 5.55
CA PHE A 30 2.75 -0.32 6.46
C PHE A 30 3.27 -1.74 6.25
N VAL A 31 3.56 -2.45 7.33
CA VAL A 31 4.21 -3.77 7.27
C VAL A 31 3.53 -4.79 8.18
N LEU A 32 3.52 -6.04 7.72
CA LEU A 32 3.18 -7.22 8.49
C LEU A 32 4.37 -8.19 8.45
N PRO A 33 5.25 -8.18 9.46
CA PRO A 33 6.45 -9.02 9.46
C PRO A 33 6.09 -10.46 9.85
N LEU A 34 5.60 -11.23 8.88
CA LEU A 34 5.22 -12.64 9.07
C LEU A 34 6.36 -13.47 9.64
N LYS A 35 7.61 -13.20 9.25
CA LYS A 35 8.82 -13.85 9.76
C LYS A 35 9.79 -12.80 10.27
N ALA A 36 9.50 -12.26 11.46
CA ALA A 36 10.20 -11.12 12.02
C ALA A 36 11.70 -11.34 12.16
N GLY A 37 12.14 -12.55 12.46
CA GLY A 37 13.57 -12.87 12.57
C GLY A 37 14.33 -12.74 11.24
N ASN A 38 13.68 -13.06 10.11
CA ASN A 38 14.25 -12.82 8.78
C ASN A 38 14.30 -11.33 8.45
N VAL A 39 13.26 -10.56 8.80
CA VAL A 39 13.19 -9.11 8.57
C VAL A 39 14.24 -8.35 9.39
N ILE A 40 14.46 -8.76 10.64
CA ILE A 40 15.47 -8.15 11.53
C ILE A 40 16.88 -8.69 11.24
N GLY A 41 17.00 -9.84 10.57
CA GLY A 41 18.25 -10.54 10.32
C GLY A 41 18.82 -11.27 11.54
N LYS A 42 18.04 -11.42 12.62
CA LYS A 42 18.43 -12.07 13.88
C LYS A 42 17.29 -12.91 14.46
N TRP A 43 17.63 -13.87 15.33
CA TRP A 43 16.65 -14.67 16.11
C TRP A 43 15.61 -15.42 15.26
N ARG A 44 16.06 -16.41 14.47
CA ARG A 44 15.19 -17.20 13.55
C ARG A 44 14.01 -17.88 14.24
N PHE A 45 14.08 -18.21 15.52
CA PHE A 45 12.94 -18.78 16.25
C PHE A 45 11.73 -17.82 16.30
N LEU A 46 11.96 -16.50 16.24
CA LEU A 46 10.89 -15.51 16.16
C LEU A 46 10.04 -15.67 14.92
N ASN A 47 10.54 -16.29 13.84
CA ASN A 47 9.78 -16.51 12.62
C ASN A 47 8.54 -17.38 12.85
N VAL A 48 8.66 -18.43 13.67
CA VAL A 48 7.53 -19.34 13.94
C VAL A 48 6.51 -18.65 14.84
N LEU A 49 6.98 -17.90 15.83
CA LEU A 49 6.14 -17.14 16.75
C LEU A 49 5.39 -16.02 16.01
N SER A 50 6.10 -15.19 15.24
CA SER A 50 5.50 -14.09 14.48
C SER A 50 4.53 -14.63 13.43
N TYR A 51 4.89 -15.70 12.73
CA TYR A 51 4.04 -16.26 11.68
C TYR A 51 2.71 -16.75 12.25
N SER A 52 2.77 -17.51 13.35
CA SER A 52 1.56 -18.02 14.02
C SER A 52 0.71 -16.88 14.56
N PHE A 53 1.33 -15.90 15.23
CA PHE A 53 0.63 -14.74 15.78
C PHE A 53 -0.10 -13.93 14.71
N PHE A 54 0.61 -13.51 13.65
CA PHE A 54 0.00 -12.71 12.58
C PHE A 54 -0.99 -13.49 11.75
N LYS A 55 -0.80 -14.81 11.57
CA LYS A 55 -1.80 -15.67 10.93
C LYS A 55 -3.11 -15.70 11.73
N MET A 56 -3.04 -15.82 13.06
CA MET A 56 -4.23 -15.78 13.92
C MET A 56 -4.93 -14.42 13.85
N LEU A 57 -4.17 -13.32 13.97
CA LEU A 57 -4.74 -11.97 13.89
C LEU A 57 -5.37 -11.69 12.52
N ALA A 58 -4.75 -12.14 11.43
CA ALA A 58 -5.30 -12.00 10.09
C ALA A 58 -6.57 -12.85 9.88
N PHE A 59 -6.66 -14.01 10.54
CA PHE A 59 -7.87 -14.83 10.48
C PHE A 59 -9.06 -14.17 11.18
N ILE A 60 -8.82 -13.58 12.35
CA ILE A 60 -9.83 -12.92 13.20
C ILE A 60 -10.20 -11.52 12.68
N GLY A 61 -9.23 -10.79 12.12
CA GLY A 61 -9.36 -9.38 11.72
C GLY A 61 -10.59 -9.04 10.87
N PRO A 62 -10.89 -9.76 9.77
CA PRO A 62 -12.06 -9.48 8.94
C PRO A 62 -13.39 -9.48 9.68
N TYR A 63 -13.50 -10.29 10.75
CA TYR A 63 -14.70 -10.36 11.59
C TYR A 63 -14.76 -9.18 12.57
N VAL A 64 -13.63 -8.82 13.19
CA VAL A 64 -13.52 -7.67 14.09
C VAL A 64 -13.83 -6.36 13.37
N TYR A 65 -13.40 -6.23 12.11
CA TYR A 65 -13.57 -5.00 11.33
C TYR A 65 -14.82 -5.03 10.43
N ARG A 66 -15.79 -5.92 10.67
CA ARG A 66 -16.99 -6.04 9.82
C ARG A 66 -17.77 -4.72 9.66
N GLY A 67 -17.84 -3.92 10.73
CA GLY A 67 -18.48 -2.61 10.75
C GLY A 67 -17.58 -1.45 10.31
N SER A 68 -16.43 -1.70 9.68
CA SER A 68 -15.56 -0.60 9.24
C SER A 68 -16.23 0.20 8.12
N HIS A 69 -16.47 1.48 8.36
CA HIS A 69 -16.96 2.40 7.34
C HIS A 69 -15.84 2.80 6.39
N TYR A 70 -16.17 2.87 5.09
CA TYR A 70 -15.32 3.45 4.07
C TYR A 70 -15.92 4.81 3.68
N LYS A 71 -15.09 5.85 3.73
CA LYS A 71 -15.42 7.15 3.16
C LYS A 71 -14.73 7.22 1.80
N GLU A 72 -15.53 7.26 0.74
CA GLU A 72 -15.03 7.41 -0.61
C GLU A 72 -14.23 8.70 -0.75
N LYS A 73 -13.14 8.58 -1.51
CA LYS A 73 -12.21 9.67 -1.79
C LYS A 73 -12.58 10.30 -3.12
N GLU A 74 -12.55 11.63 -3.18
CA GLU A 74 -12.87 12.36 -4.40
C GLU A 74 -11.90 12.02 -5.54
N ILE A 75 -10.64 11.72 -5.20
CA ILE A 75 -9.59 11.42 -6.14
C ILE A 75 -9.11 9.99 -5.90
N ALA A 76 -9.58 9.07 -6.73
CA ALA A 76 -9.27 7.65 -6.67
C ALA A 76 -9.09 7.06 -8.08
N LEU A 77 -8.43 5.89 -8.17
CA LEU A 77 -8.26 5.18 -9.43
C LEU A 77 -9.60 4.61 -9.91
N LYS A 78 -9.89 4.79 -11.21
CA LYS A 78 -11.01 4.13 -11.86
C LYS A 78 -10.61 2.70 -12.23
N ARG A 79 -11.17 1.73 -11.51
CA ARG A 79 -10.82 0.30 -11.61
C ARG A 79 -11.78 -0.43 -12.54
N ASN A 80 -11.56 -0.31 -13.85
CA ASN A 80 -12.28 -1.06 -14.88
C ASN A 80 -11.40 -2.22 -15.41
N THR A 81 -11.94 -3.02 -16.34
CA THR A 81 -11.19 -4.13 -16.94
C THR A 81 -9.89 -3.68 -17.59
N ALA A 82 -9.90 -2.52 -18.28
CA ALA A 82 -8.74 -1.92 -18.92
C ALA A 82 -7.63 -1.57 -17.91
N TYR A 83 -8.00 -0.98 -16.76
CA TYR A 83 -7.07 -0.69 -15.67
C TYR A 83 -6.28 -1.94 -15.25
N PHE A 84 -6.96 -3.08 -15.09
CA PHE A 84 -6.28 -4.31 -14.68
C PHE A 84 -5.38 -4.88 -15.78
N SER A 85 -5.83 -4.89 -17.04
CA SER A 85 -5.06 -5.46 -18.15
C SER A 85 -3.88 -4.60 -18.58
N GLU A 86 -3.99 -3.27 -18.49
CA GLU A 86 -2.93 -2.34 -18.91
C GLU A 86 -1.89 -2.12 -17.81
N ARG A 87 -2.32 -2.12 -16.54
CA ARG A 87 -1.44 -1.77 -15.42
C ARG A 87 -0.68 -2.95 -14.84
N PHE A 88 -1.25 -4.15 -14.88
CA PHE A 88 -0.71 -5.29 -14.17
C PHE A 88 -0.33 -6.40 -15.15
N GLY A 89 0.97 -6.69 -15.19
CA GLY A 89 1.52 -7.86 -15.88
C GLY A 89 1.16 -9.17 -15.20
N SER A 90 1.64 -10.27 -15.79
CA SER A 90 1.36 -11.64 -15.33
C SER A 90 1.95 -11.97 -13.96
N GLU A 91 2.93 -11.20 -13.48
CA GLU A 91 3.53 -11.38 -12.16
C GLU A 91 2.62 -10.93 -11.01
N TYR A 92 1.65 -10.07 -11.29
CA TYR A 92 0.71 -9.56 -10.31
C TYR A 92 -0.41 -10.57 -10.07
N LYS A 93 -0.81 -10.70 -8.81
CA LYS A 93 -1.95 -11.52 -8.41
C LYS A 93 -3.12 -10.63 -8.05
N ILE A 94 -4.18 -10.76 -8.82
CA ILE A 94 -5.40 -9.95 -8.73
C ILE A 94 -6.51 -10.81 -8.13
N ARG A 95 -7.21 -10.28 -7.13
CA ARG A 95 -8.40 -10.89 -6.53
C ARG A 95 -9.52 -9.87 -6.49
N ILE A 96 -10.62 -10.19 -7.18
CA ILE A 96 -11.84 -9.38 -7.19
C ILE A 96 -12.97 -10.25 -6.60
N ASN A 97 -13.64 -9.72 -5.59
CA ASN A 97 -14.78 -10.35 -4.93
C ASN A 97 -16.08 -10.00 -5.67
N PRO A 98 -17.18 -10.75 -5.43
CA PRO A 98 -18.48 -10.46 -6.05
C PRO A 98 -19.04 -9.05 -5.74
N ASP A 99 -18.68 -8.49 -4.57
CA ASP A 99 -19.05 -7.14 -4.15
C ASP A 99 -18.19 -6.03 -4.79
N GLN A 100 -17.43 -6.36 -5.84
CA GLN A 100 -16.47 -5.48 -6.54
C GLN A 100 -15.32 -4.95 -5.66
N SER A 101 -15.21 -5.41 -4.40
CA SER A 101 -14.02 -5.19 -3.61
C SER A 101 -12.90 -6.11 -4.07
N GLY A 102 -11.65 -5.69 -3.90
CA GLY A 102 -10.53 -6.48 -4.35
C GLY A 102 -9.20 -5.99 -3.85
N PHE A 103 -8.17 -6.70 -4.27
CA PHE A 103 -6.80 -6.33 -4.01
C PHE A 103 -5.88 -6.90 -5.08
N VAL A 104 -4.72 -6.26 -5.22
CA VAL A 104 -3.64 -6.67 -6.11
C VAL A 104 -2.38 -6.79 -5.29
N TYR A 105 -1.63 -7.87 -5.48
CA TYR A 105 -0.37 -8.06 -4.79
C TYR A 105 0.71 -8.65 -5.68
N LEU A 106 1.96 -8.44 -5.29
CA LEU A 106 3.15 -8.92 -5.99
C LEU A 106 4.14 -9.49 -4.97
N ASN A 107 4.75 -10.62 -5.31
CA ASN A 107 5.88 -11.16 -4.55
C ASN A 107 7.20 -10.68 -5.15
N TYR A 108 8.09 -10.18 -4.31
CA TYR A 108 9.39 -9.68 -4.70
C TYR A 108 10.44 -10.04 -3.64
N ASN A 109 11.72 -10.07 -4.03
CA ASN A 109 12.82 -10.33 -3.11
C ASN A 109 13.65 -9.07 -2.91
N GLU A 110 13.50 -8.43 -1.74
CA GLU A 110 14.25 -7.24 -1.35
C GLU A 110 15.54 -7.68 -0.65
N ASN A 111 16.62 -7.86 -1.41
CA ASN A 111 17.95 -8.18 -0.88
C ASN A 111 17.97 -9.34 0.13
N GLY A 112 17.24 -10.42 -0.17
CA GLY A 112 17.14 -11.62 0.67
C GLY A 112 15.92 -11.66 1.59
N VAL A 113 15.13 -10.57 1.66
CA VAL A 113 13.84 -10.53 2.37
C VAL A 113 12.71 -10.72 1.38
N ARG A 114 12.00 -11.85 1.47
CA ARG A 114 10.86 -12.13 0.58
C ARG A 114 9.68 -11.25 0.98
N THR A 115 9.44 -10.22 0.20
CA THR A 115 8.45 -9.19 0.46
C THR A 115 7.24 -9.42 -0.44
N THR A 116 6.05 -9.45 0.14
CA THR A 116 4.81 -9.39 -0.61
C THR A 116 4.27 -7.97 -0.55
N TYR A 117 4.30 -7.27 -1.67
CA TYR A 117 3.70 -5.95 -1.79
C TYR A 117 2.19 -6.08 -2.01
N LEU A 118 1.40 -5.53 -1.10
CA LEU A 118 0.01 -5.19 -1.36
C LEU A 118 0.02 -3.90 -2.20
N ILE A 119 -0.20 -4.06 -3.50
CA ILE A 119 -0.07 -3.00 -4.50
C ILE A 119 -1.31 -2.11 -4.50
N ASP A 120 -2.48 -2.75 -4.49
CA ASP A 120 -3.78 -2.07 -4.43
C ASP A 120 -4.73 -2.82 -3.49
N CYS A 121 -5.64 -2.08 -2.86
CA CYS A 121 -6.74 -2.65 -2.08
C CYS A 121 -7.92 -1.68 -2.13
N PHE A 122 -9.08 -2.17 -2.55
CA PHE A 122 -10.23 -1.34 -2.83
C PHE A 122 -11.54 -2.01 -2.39
N PRO A 123 -12.47 -1.27 -1.78
CA PRO A 123 -12.24 0.03 -1.12
C PRO A 123 -11.18 -0.06 -0.01
N LEU A 124 -10.35 0.99 0.15
CA LEU A 124 -9.24 0.99 1.11
C LEU A 124 -9.72 1.23 2.56
N ASN A 125 -10.24 0.17 3.19
CA ASN A 125 -10.72 0.18 4.58
C ASN A 125 -10.15 -0.99 5.40
N LYS A 126 -10.31 -0.95 6.73
CA LYS A 126 -9.79 -1.97 7.66
C LYS A 126 -10.24 -3.38 7.27
N ARG A 127 -11.52 -3.58 6.94
CA ARG A 127 -12.06 -4.89 6.60
C ARG A 127 -11.39 -5.47 5.36
N ASN A 128 -11.30 -4.70 4.30
CA ASN A 128 -10.75 -5.15 3.02
C ASN A 128 -9.25 -5.37 3.09
N ILE A 129 -8.51 -4.49 3.78
CA ILE A 129 -7.10 -4.70 4.07
C ILE A 129 -6.92 -6.01 4.86
N SER A 130 -7.72 -6.24 5.92
CA SER A 130 -7.66 -7.51 6.67
C SER A 130 -8.01 -8.73 5.82
N ARG A 131 -9.01 -8.65 4.93
CA ARG A 131 -9.34 -9.74 3.99
C ARG A 131 -8.18 -10.02 3.04
N ALA A 132 -7.56 -8.97 2.48
CA ALA A 132 -6.41 -9.07 1.60
C ALA A 132 -5.22 -9.73 2.33
N LEU A 133 -4.84 -9.23 3.51
CA LEU A 133 -3.76 -9.79 4.32
C LEU A 133 -4.01 -11.26 4.65
N ARG A 134 -5.24 -11.63 5.07
CA ARG A 134 -5.62 -13.03 5.32
C ARG A 134 -5.42 -13.90 4.09
N GLN A 135 -5.90 -13.45 2.93
CA GLN A 135 -5.81 -14.23 1.70
C GLN A 135 -4.37 -14.37 1.23
N ILE A 136 -3.57 -13.31 1.30
CA ILE A 136 -2.13 -13.34 1.00
C ILE A 136 -1.41 -14.33 1.91
N ILE A 137 -1.71 -14.34 3.22
CA ILE A 137 -1.10 -15.31 4.16
C ILE A 137 -1.47 -16.75 3.79
N ILE A 138 -2.70 -17.01 3.36
CA ILE A 138 -3.15 -18.35 2.93
C ILE A 138 -2.40 -18.78 1.66
N GLU A 139 -2.31 -17.89 0.66
CA GLU A 139 -1.77 -18.22 -0.66
C GLU A 139 -0.24 -18.22 -0.70
N SER A 140 0.43 -17.28 -0.02
CA SER A 140 1.87 -17.08 -0.12
C SER A 140 2.58 -16.96 1.22
N GLY A 141 1.89 -17.02 2.37
CA GLY A 141 2.49 -16.74 3.69
C GLY A 141 3.72 -17.58 4.02
N LYS A 142 3.78 -18.85 3.58
CA LYS A 142 4.98 -19.70 3.76
C LYS A 142 6.21 -19.20 2.99
N GLN A 143 6.02 -18.47 1.90
CA GLN A 143 7.07 -17.90 1.04
C GLN A 143 7.28 -16.40 1.29
N THR A 144 6.48 -15.78 2.16
CA THR A 144 6.56 -14.36 2.50
C THR A 144 7.22 -14.19 3.87
N ASP A 145 8.22 -13.31 3.95
CA ASP A 145 8.83 -12.87 5.21
C ASP A 145 8.13 -11.62 5.75
N VAL A 146 7.70 -10.70 4.87
CA VAL A 146 6.95 -9.49 5.23
C VAL A 146 5.91 -9.14 4.16
N ILE A 147 4.71 -8.72 4.57
CA ILE A 147 3.75 -8.07 3.67
C ILE A 147 3.91 -6.56 3.83
N MET A 148 3.97 -5.80 2.74
CA MET A 148 4.18 -4.36 2.74
C MET A 148 3.12 -3.63 1.92
N PHE A 149 2.69 -2.46 2.38
CA PHE A 149 1.88 -1.51 1.62
C PHE A 149 2.52 -0.14 1.72
N VAL A 150 2.53 0.61 0.61
CA VAL A 150 2.97 2.00 0.59
C VAL A 150 1.84 2.85 0.07
N GLY A 151 1.43 3.84 0.86
CA GLY A 151 0.28 4.66 0.52
C GLY A 151 -0.26 5.48 1.68
N LYS A 152 -1.47 5.99 1.48
CA LYS A 152 -2.25 6.66 2.52
C LYS A 152 -3.37 5.76 2.99
N ILE A 153 -3.28 5.29 4.23
CA ILE A 153 -4.36 4.57 4.92
C ILE A 153 -4.91 5.50 6.01
N ASP A 154 -6.20 5.77 6.01
CA ASP A 154 -6.87 6.49 7.10
C ASP A 154 -7.19 5.57 8.28
N ALA A 155 -7.58 4.33 7.97
CA ALA A 155 -8.03 3.34 8.94
C ALA A 155 -7.34 1.99 8.66
N CYS A 156 -6.31 1.68 9.44
CA CYS A 156 -5.48 0.48 9.28
C CYS A 156 -5.88 -0.62 10.29
N PRO A 157 -5.87 -1.92 9.92
CA PRO A 157 -5.91 -3.01 10.89
C PRO A 157 -4.79 -2.87 11.93
N LEU A 158 -5.06 -3.17 13.19
CA LEU A 158 -4.11 -2.91 14.29
C LEU A 158 -2.78 -3.65 14.12
N TYR A 159 -2.82 -4.83 13.51
CA TYR A 159 -1.65 -5.66 13.28
C TYR A 159 -0.87 -5.29 12.01
N PHE A 160 -1.36 -4.35 11.20
CA PHE A 160 -0.65 -3.85 10.04
C PHE A 160 0.07 -2.55 10.40
N ILE A 161 1.35 -2.71 10.74
CA ILE A 161 2.12 -1.76 11.52
C ILE A 161 2.58 -0.62 10.62
N LYS A 162 2.23 0.62 10.97
CA LYS A 162 2.81 1.81 10.34
C LYS A 162 4.29 1.92 10.72
N VAL A 163 5.17 1.94 9.73
CA VAL A 163 6.62 2.07 9.96
C VAL A 163 6.92 3.50 10.43
N PRO A 164 7.68 3.68 11.52
CA PRO A 164 8.15 5.00 11.93
C PRO A 164 9.00 5.64 10.84
N LYS A 165 8.91 6.96 10.64
CA LYS A 165 9.64 7.68 9.59
C LYS A 165 11.16 7.43 9.60
N SER A 166 11.75 7.26 10.77
CA SER A 166 13.18 6.95 10.93
C SER A 166 13.61 5.56 10.45
N ARG A 167 12.65 4.65 10.20
CA ARG A 167 12.87 3.28 9.75
C ARG A 167 12.29 2.99 8.36
N GLU A 168 11.74 4.00 7.69
CA GLU A 168 11.28 3.84 6.32
C GLU A 168 12.50 3.64 5.40
N PRO A 169 12.47 2.67 4.47
CA PRO A 169 13.60 2.42 3.56
C PRO A 169 13.97 3.65 2.72
N ARG A 170 12.96 4.43 2.34
CA ARG A 170 13.12 5.70 1.63
C ARG A 170 11.92 6.62 1.91
N LEU A 171 12.13 7.92 1.74
CA LEU A 171 11.04 8.88 1.71
C LEU A 171 10.24 8.72 0.43
N GLN A 172 8.92 8.85 0.54
CA GLN A 172 7.98 8.75 -0.58
C GLN A 172 7.21 10.07 -0.72
N PRO A 173 7.84 11.11 -1.29
CA PRO A 173 7.16 12.38 -1.51
C PRO A 173 6.08 12.19 -2.58
N PHE A 174 4.82 12.43 -2.22
CA PHE A 174 3.72 12.50 -3.16
C PHE A 174 3.52 13.95 -3.55
N ILE A 175 3.83 14.25 -4.80
CA ILE A 175 3.82 15.60 -5.34
C ILE A 175 2.87 15.70 -6.53
N GLY A 176 2.45 16.91 -6.86
CA GLY A 176 1.66 17.14 -8.05
C GLY A 176 1.66 18.57 -8.52
N TYR A 177 1.04 18.76 -9.67
CA TYR A 177 0.81 20.05 -10.31
C TYR A 177 -0.64 20.10 -10.77
N CYS A 178 -1.32 21.21 -10.52
CA CYS A 178 -2.70 21.43 -10.92
C CYS A 178 -2.84 22.84 -11.51
N LEU A 179 -3.23 22.91 -12.79
CA LEU A 179 -3.48 24.16 -13.50
C LEU A 179 -4.90 24.70 -13.29
N ASN A 180 -5.82 23.89 -12.78
CA ASN A 180 -7.19 24.31 -12.58
C ASN A 180 -7.35 24.88 -11.17
N ASP A 181 -7.51 26.21 -11.08
CA ASP A 181 -7.59 26.91 -9.80
C ASP A 181 -8.83 26.51 -8.97
N GLU A 182 -9.96 26.17 -9.60
CA GLU A 182 -11.18 25.72 -8.90
C GLU A 182 -11.02 24.35 -8.19
N TYR A 183 -10.06 23.55 -8.65
CA TYR A 183 -9.80 22.21 -8.10
C TYR A 183 -8.52 22.15 -7.28
N LYS A 184 -7.78 23.25 -7.20
CA LYS A 184 -6.44 23.31 -6.61
C LYS A 184 -6.43 22.92 -5.14
N ASP A 185 -7.33 23.49 -4.35
CA ASP A 185 -7.39 23.22 -2.90
C ASP A 185 -7.73 21.75 -2.63
N ARG A 186 -8.71 21.21 -3.36
CA ARG A 186 -9.11 19.80 -3.26
C ARG A 186 -8.00 18.85 -3.71
N PHE A 187 -7.28 19.21 -4.77
CA PHE A 187 -6.18 18.43 -5.33
C PHE A 187 -4.97 18.36 -4.39
N PHE A 188 -4.65 19.45 -3.69
CA PHE A 188 -3.51 19.47 -2.77
C PHE A 188 -3.84 18.98 -1.34
N ASP A 189 -5.10 18.70 -1.02
CA ASP A 189 -5.47 18.04 0.24
C ASP A 189 -5.41 16.51 0.12
N ILE A 190 -4.42 15.91 0.81
CA ILE A 190 -4.23 14.45 0.89
C ILE A 190 -5.47 13.69 1.39
N LYS A 191 -6.38 14.33 2.15
CA LYS A 191 -7.61 13.68 2.62
C LYS A 191 -8.56 13.31 1.49
N ASN A 192 -8.43 13.94 0.33
CA ASN A 192 -9.25 13.69 -0.85
C ASN A 192 -8.70 12.57 -1.74
N TRP A 193 -7.49 12.07 -1.45
CA TRP A 193 -6.82 11.04 -2.24
C TRP A 193 -6.97 9.64 -1.65
N GLU A 194 -7.29 8.68 -2.52
CA GLU A 194 -6.96 7.27 -2.33
C GLU A 194 -5.70 6.96 -3.14
N VAL A 195 -4.57 6.77 -2.44
CA VAL A 195 -3.25 6.61 -3.07
C VAL A 195 -2.50 5.41 -2.52
N SER A 196 -2.02 4.56 -3.42
CA SER A 196 -1.24 3.35 -3.17
C SER A 196 -0.10 3.21 -4.19
N LEU A 197 0.68 2.12 -4.12
CA LEU A 197 1.66 1.79 -5.16
C LEU A 197 1.01 1.63 -6.54
N ALA A 198 -0.27 1.27 -6.58
CA ALA A 198 -1.03 1.19 -7.83
C ALA A 198 -1.27 2.55 -8.50
N ASN A 199 -0.78 3.66 -7.97
CA ASN A 199 -0.85 4.96 -8.64
C ASN A 199 0.45 5.30 -9.40
N PHE A 200 1.56 4.58 -9.18
CA PHE A 200 2.88 4.96 -9.71
C PHE A 200 3.72 3.75 -10.16
N ASP A 201 4.64 3.97 -11.09
CA ASP A 201 5.58 2.94 -11.56
C ASP A 201 6.86 2.88 -10.73
N ASN A 202 6.75 3.11 -9.40
CA ASN A 202 7.89 3.07 -8.50
C ASN A 202 7.73 1.95 -7.47
N ARG A 203 8.63 0.96 -7.55
CA ARG A 203 8.90 -0.01 -6.48
C ARG A 203 9.99 0.55 -5.56
#